data_AF-A0A7X2IG55-F1
#
_entry.id   AF-A0A7X2IG55-F1
#
_cell.length_a   1.000
_cell.length_b   1.000
_cell.length_c   1.000
_cell.angle_alpha   90.00
_cell.angle_beta   90.00
_cell.angle_gamma   90.00
#
_symmetry.space_group_name_H-M   'P 1'
#
loop_
_entity.id
_entity.type
_entity.pdbx_description
1 polymer ?
#
loop_
_entity_poly.entity_id
_entity_poly.type
_entity_poly.pdbx_seq_one_letter_code
_entity_poly.pdbx_strand_id
1 'polypeptide(L)'
;MKITINQTHKSIPRGLSFDLPSFSILTGKNGSGKSHLLEALSNSGIASIVDRGKQVTPVHLVGFNGLNPQVEEQCDPSQLISNVGNWWGQISSLAQHYRNHLQAGRQRPNDVVREFLPAYGQNPTLHAVIAKILARSGKELDELTQDDVLANISFVEIAQSNLFFSQTALIFKAYHTRQVKNELAELRASKGLPTPPFLSAAEFSEKYGPPPWDLINEILARAELPYEVINPHLSDFELPYRLRLIDRSKGVDISVNDLSSGERVLMSLALAIYNTQEGGAKPELLLLDEPDAPLHPQFSKLLIDTLVETIVNRAGVNVIVTTHSPSTVAMAPDNSVFEVDRETKIPRMVSNAHAVDILTAGIDFLKISYENRKQIFVESKFDVQYFQRLHGIFSRRHRPTYQPIFLEPHSGTSNCTDVIEIVRKLRASGSDLVFGVIDFDGVNTGEQHIIVLGNGTRYSIENYLLDPLYICFSLIRHDK
;
A
#
# COMPACT_ATOMS: atom_id res chain seq x y z
N MET A 1 10.01 14.61 6.72
CA MET A 1 10.71 15.05 5.51
C MET A 1 10.55 16.55 5.29
N LYS A 2 11.65 17.29 5.20
CA LYS A 2 11.68 18.70 4.79
C LYS A 2 11.92 18.79 3.29
N ILE A 3 11.06 19.52 2.60
CA ILE A 3 11.08 19.70 1.16
C ILE A 3 11.39 21.16 0.84
N THR A 4 12.26 21.39 -0.13
CA THR A 4 12.57 22.74 -0.63
C THR A 4 12.63 22.75 -2.15
N ILE A 5 11.88 23.66 -2.78
CA ILE A 5 11.87 23.84 -4.24
C ILE A 5 12.91 24.90 -4.62
N ASN A 6 13.99 24.44 -5.25
CA ASN A 6 15.15 25.27 -5.58
C ASN A 6 15.03 25.96 -6.94
N GLN A 7 14.22 25.42 -7.86
CA GLN A 7 13.95 25.97 -9.18
C GLN A 7 12.45 25.98 -9.49
N THR A 8 12.00 26.95 -10.28
CA THR A 8 10.62 26.98 -10.77
C THR A 8 10.39 25.80 -11.72
N HIS A 9 9.30 25.06 -11.53
CA HIS A 9 8.91 23.95 -12.41
C HIS A 9 7.43 24.04 -12.75
N LYS A 10 7.12 24.26 -14.03
CA LYS A 10 5.74 24.46 -14.52
C LYS A 10 4.98 25.49 -13.65
N SER A 11 3.95 25.06 -12.92
CA SER A 11 3.16 25.94 -12.03
C SER A 11 3.68 26.04 -10.59
N ILE A 12 4.82 25.42 -10.27
CA ILE A 12 5.40 25.40 -8.93
C ILE A 12 6.51 26.45 -8.85
N PRO A 13 6.35 27.51 -8.04
CA PRO A 13 7.35 28.56 -7.90
C PRO A 13 8.57 28.09 -7.11
N ARG A 14 9.73 28.70 -7.39
CA ARG A 14 10.93 28.59 -6.57
C ARG A 14 10.70 29.16 -5.16
N GLY A 15 11.40 28.59 -4.17
CA GLY A 15 11.47 29.12 -2.81
C GLY A 15 10.44 28.54 -1.85
N LEU A 16 9.60 27.61 -2.32
CA LEU A 16 8.68 26.88 -1.44
C LEU A 16 9.48 25.98 -0.49
N SER A 17 9.09 25.99 0.78
CA SER A 17 9.62 25.10 1.81
C SER A 17 8.49 24.64 2.71
N PHE A 18 8.37 23.33 2.92
CA PHE A 18 7.35 22.73 3.78
C PHE A 18 7.79 21.36 4.26
N ASP A 19 7.10 20.85 5.28
CA ASP A 19 7.38 19.55 5.89
C ASP A 19 6.22 18.58 5.65
N LEU A 20 6.57 17.33 5.33
CA LEU A 20 5.63 16.22 5.18
C LEU A 20 6.04 15.01 6.04
N PRO A 21 5.08 14.28 6.63
CA PRO A 21 5.33 13.00 7.28
C PRO A 21 5.67 11.91 6.25
N SER A 22 6.11 10.74 6.73
CA SER A 22 6.52 9.61 5.89
C SER A 22 5.43 9.07 4.97
N PHE A 23 4.15 9.29 5.30
CA PHE A 23 3.02 9.01 4.42
C PHE A 23 2.16 10.27 4.30
N SER A 24 1.98 10.77 3.07
CA SER A 24 1.18 11.97 2.82
C SER A 24 0.27 11.80 1.60
N ILE A 25 -0.96 12.29 1.71
CA ILE A 25 -1.92 12.39 0.61
C ILE A 25 -2.12 13.87 0.29
N LEU A 26 -1.78 14.27 -0.92
CA LEU A 26 -1.99 15.60 -1.46
C LEU A 26 -3.32 15.66 -2.20
N THR A 27 -4.18 16.56 -1.79
CA THR A 27 -5.47 16.82 -2.43
C THR A 27 -5.69 18.32 -2.65
N GLY A 28 -6.84 18.70 -3.18
CA GLY A 28 -7.22 20.09 -3.43
C GLY A 28 -7.80 20.30 -4.83
N LYS A 29 -8.38 21.49 -5.02
CA LYS A 29 -9.13 21.88 -6.22
C LYS A 29 -8.36 21.62 -7.53
N ASN A 30 -9.08 21.32 -8.60
CA ASN A 30 -8.51 21.11 -9.94
C ASN A 30 -7.56 22.26 -10.32
N GLY A 31 -6.39 21.96 -10.88
CA GLY A 31 -5.38 22.96 -11.22
C GLY A 31 -4.57 23.52 -10.04
N SER A 32 -4.67 22.94 -8.83
CA SER A 32 -3.81 23.34 -7.71
C SER A 32 -2.33 23.08 -7.95
N GLY A 33 -1.97 22.16 -8.85
CA GLY A 33 -0.57 21.87 -9.23
C GLY A 33 0.01 20.61 -8.60
N LYS A 34 -0.84 19.70 -8.06
CA LYS A 34 -0.45 18.43 -7.43
C LYS A 34 0.54 17.59 -8.27
N SER A 35 0.19 17.28 -9.52
CA SER A 35 1.06 16.51 -10.42
C SER A 35 2.37 17.24 -10.72
N HIS A 36 2.31 18.56 -10.96
CA HIS A 36 3.51 19.38 -11.15
C HIS A 36 4.41 19.39 -9.92
N LEU A 37 3.83 19.33 -8.72
CA LEU A 37 4.60 19.20 -7.48
C LEU A 37 5.31 17.85 -7.42
N LEU A 38 4.64 16.73 -7.70
CA LEU A 38 5.29 15.43 -7.74
C LEU A 38 6.43 15.36 -8.78
N GLU A 39 6.22 15.92 -9.97
CA GLU A 39 7.28 16.02 -10.98
C GLU A 39 8.47 16.87 -10.53
N ALA A 40 8.23 17.96 -9.80
CA ALA A 40 9.31 18.77 -9.24
C ALA A 40 10.10 17.99 -8.19
N LEU A 41 9.42 17.18 -7.36
CA LEU A 41 10.03 16.37 -6.31
C LEU A 41 10.85 15.19 -6.86
N SER A 42 10.51 14.65 -8.02
CA SER A 42 11.26 13.56 -8.63
C SER A 42 12.59 14.00 -9.25
N ASN A 43 12.79 15.30 -9.45
CA ASN A 43 14.00 15.86 -10.05
C ASN A 43 14.89 16.54 -8.99
N SER A 44 16.04 15.92 -8.69
CA SER A 44 17.01 16.43 -7.72
C SER A 44 17.65 17.78 -8.07
N GLY A 45 17.59 18.19 -9.35
CA GLY A 45 17.99 19.54 -9.77
C GLY A 45 16.96 20.62 -9.44
N ILE A 46 15.69 20.23 -9.27
CA ILE A 46 14.56 21.13 -9.02
C ILE A 46 14.24 21.21 -7.53
N ALA A 47 14.17 20.06 -6.85
CA ALA A 47 13.82 19.96 -5.44
C ALA A 47 14.91 19.26 -4.62
N SER A 48 15.11 19.74 -3.39
CA SER A 48 15.91 19.05 -2.38
C SER A 48 14.99 18.53 -1.27
N ILE A 49 15.13 17.24 -0.95
CA ILE A 49 14.33 16.56 0.05
C ILE A 49 15.29 16.02 1.11
N VAL A 50 15.06 16.39 2.36
CA VAL A 50 15.89 15.99 3.49
C VAL A 50 15.00 15.32 4.54
N ASP A 51 15.36 14.11 4.94
CA ASP A 51 14.69 13.41 6.03
C ASP A 51 15.69 13.05 7.13
N ARG A 52 15.42 13.49 8.36
CA ARG A 52 16.30 13.28 9.52
C ARG A 52 17.78 13.66 9.25
N GLY A 53 18.00 14.73 8.50
CA GLY A 53 19.34 15.24 8.15
C GLY A 53 20.05 14.52 7.00
N LYS A 54 19.42 13.52 6.37
CA LYS A 54 19.93 12.83 5.17
C LYS A 54 19.16 13.25 3.92
N GLN A 55 19.87 13.39 2.81
CA GLN A 55 19.23 13.68 1.52
C GLN A 55 18.49 12.42 1.04
N VAL A 56 17.23 12.59 0.65
CA VAL A 56 16.37 11.49 0.20
C VAL A 56 16.66 11.16 -1.26
N THR A 57 17.24 9.99 -1.52
CA THR A 57 17.56 9.52 -2.87
C THR A 57 17.80 8.00 -2.89
N PRO A 58 17.29 7.23 -3.88
CA PRO A 58 16.59 7.68 -5.08
C PRO A 58 15.09 7.98 -4.84
N VAL A 59 14.54 8.90 -5.64
CA VAL A 59 13.11 9.23 -5.67
C VAL A 59 12.49 8.59 -6.91
N HIS A 60 11.36 7.91 -6.75
CA HIS A 60 10.66 7.26 -7.86
C HIS A 60 9.26 7.85 -8.05
N LEU A 61 8.92 8.22 -9.28
CA LEU A 61 7.61 8.77 -9.65
C LEU A 61 6.86 7.81 -10.55
N VAL A 62 5.67 7.42 -10.10
CA VAL A 62 4.64 6.77 -10.91
C VAL A 62 3.63 7.84 -11.29
N GLY A 63 3.66 8.28 -12.54
CA GLY A 63 2.73 9.30 -13.05
C GLY A 63 1.30 8.78 -13.21
N PHE A 64 0.40 9.67 -13.64
CA PHE A 64 -1.00 9.36 -13.90
C PHE A 64 -1.16 8.13 -14.82
N ASN A 65 -2.05 7.20 -14.47
CA ASN A 65 -2.22 5.90 -15.14
C ASN A 65 -0.97 5.00 -15.18
N GLY A 66 0.11 5.33 -14.47
CA GLY A 66 1.34 4.53 -14.46
C GLY A 66 1.18 3.14 -13.83
N LEU A 67 0.14 2.94 -13.01
CA LEU A 67 -0.24 1.63 -12.44
C LEU A 67 -1.28 0.88 -13.28
N ASN A 68 -1.63 1.36 -14.48
CA ASN A 68 -2.54 0.66 -15.39
C ASN A 68 -1.98 0.55 -16.83
N PRO A 69 -0.73 0.10 -17.04
CA PRO A 69 -0.21 -0.09 -18.39
C PRO A 69 -0.83 -1.33 -19.05
N GLN A 70 -0.66 -1.43 -20.37
CA GLN A 70 -0.92 -2.68 -21.09
C GLN A 70 0.09 -3.74 -20.67
N VAL A 71 -0.37 -4.96 -20.42
CA VAL A 71 0.47 -6.06 -19.94
C VAL A 71 1.01 -6.85 -21.12
N GLU A 72 2.33 -7.03 -21.17
CA GLU A 72 2.90 -8.07 -22.01
C GLU A 72 2.64 -9.41 -21.30
N GLU A 73 1.59 -10.10 -21.75
CA GLU A 73 1.22 -11.40 -21.18
C GLU A 73 2.30 -12.45 -21.40
N GLN A 74 3.13 -12.31 -22.42
CA GLN A 74 4.09 -13.33 -22.82
C GLN A 74 5.51 -12.80 -22.72
N CYS A 75 6.39 -13.60 -22.14
CA CYS A 75 7.82 -13.40 -22.19
C CYS A 75 8.49 -14.62 -22.83
N ASP A 76 9.20 -14.38 -23.93
CA ASP A 76 10.07 -15.38 -24.56
C ASP A 76 11.43 -15.39 -23.84
N PRO A 77 12.01 -16.55 -23.51
CA PRO A 77 13.31 -16.62 -22.82
C PRO A 77 14.45 -15.91 -23.58
N SER A 78 14.34 -15.83 -24.91
CA SER A 78 15.28 -15.09 -25.76
C SER A 78 15.32 -13.60 -25.43
N GLN A 79 14.20 -13.00 -24.99
CA GLN A 79 14.15 -11.60 -24.56
C GLN A 79 14.96 -11.40 -23.28
N LEU A 80 14.80 -12.28 -22.30
CA LEU A 80 15.59 -12.26 -21.06
C LEU A 80 17.09 -12.38 -21.36
N ILE A 81 17.46 -13.36 -22.19
CA ILE A 81 18.86 -13.59 -22.59
C ILE A 81 19.41 -12.38 -23.36
N SER A 82 18.62 -11.79 -24.26
CA SER A 82 18.98 -10.60 -25.02
C SER A 82 19.20 -9.38 -24.11
N ASN A 83 18.28 -9.11 -23.18
CA ASN A 83 18.39 -7.98 -22.25
C ASN A 83 19.62 -8.11 -21.35
N VAL A 84 19.87 -9.31 -20.83
CA VAL A 84 21.09 -9.61 -20.06
C VAL A 84 22.33 -9.54 -20.93
N GLY A 85 22.25 -10.02 -22.18
CA GLY A 85 23.34 -9.96 -23.16
C GLY A 85 23.72 -8.52 -23.51
N ASN A 86 22.74 -7.61 -23.62
CA ASN A 86 22.97 -6.19 -23.85
C ASN A 86 23.72 -5.55 -22.67
N TRP A 87 23.32 -5.84 -21.44
CA TRP A 87 24.04 -5.41 -20.24
C TRP A 87 25.46 -6.00 -20.21
N TRP A 88 25.61 -7.30 -20.48
CA TRP A 88 26.90 -7.97 -20.53
C TRP A 88 27.80 -7.41 -21.63
N GLY A 89 27.28 -7.05 -22.80
CA GLY A 89 28.05 -6.41 -23.87
C GLY A 89 28.67 -5.09 -23.41
N GLN A 90 27.91 -4.26 -22.69
CA GLN A 90 28.43 -3.02 -22.12
C GLN A 90 29.47 -3.28 -21.02
N ILE A 91 29.17 -4.19 -20.09
CA ILE A 91 30.05 -4.52 -18.96
C ILE A 91 31.35 -5.18 -19.44
N SER A 92 31.27 -6.13 -20.37
CA SER A 92 32.43 -6.87 -20.89
C SER A 92 33.39 -5.99 -21.68
N SER A 93 32.89 -4.97 -22.38
CA SER A 93 33.74 -3.97 -23.04
C SER A 93 34.61 -3.21 -22.02
N LEU A 94 34.01 -2.77 -20.91
CA LEU A 94 34.70 -2.10 -19.81
C LEU A 94 35.63 -3.06 -19.05
N ALA A 95 35.20 -4.30 -18.84
CA ALA A 95 36.03 -5.35 -18.23
C ALA A 95 37.27 -5.65 -19.09
N GLN A 96 37.16 -5.62 -20.42
CA GLN A 96 38.30 -5.79 -21.31
C GLN A 96 39.26 -4.60 -21.24
N HIS A 97 38.74 -3.37 -21.19
CA HIS A 97 39.57 -2.18 -20.96
C HIS A 97 40.30 -2.25 -19.60
N TYR A 98 39.61 -2.70 -18.57
CA TYR A 98 40.17 -2.90 -17.24
C TYR A 98 41.27 -3.97 -17.24
N ARG A 99 41.04 -5.10 -17.93
CA ARG A 99 42.06 -6.15 -18.11
C ARG A 99 43.30 -5.63 -18.82
N ASN A 100 43.13 -4.83 -19.88
CA ASN A 100 44.24 -4.20 -20.59
C ASN A 100 45.00 -3.20 -19.68
N HIS A 101 44.28 -2.47 -18.81
CA HIS A 101 44.87 -1.57 -17.82
C HIS A 101 45.79 -2.32 -16.83
N LEU A 102 45.34 -3.48 -16.34
CA LEU A 102 46.13 -4.33 -15.44
C LEU A 102 47.33 -4.97 -16.17
N GLN A 103 47.16 -5.44 -17.41
CA GLN A 103 48.24 -6.01 -18.21
C GLN A 103 49.33 -4.99 -18.55
N ALA A 104 49.00 -3.69 -18.63
CA ALA A 104 49.95 -2.61 -18.79
C ALA A 104 50.77 -2.29 -17.52
N GLY A 105 50.64 -3.09 -16.45
CA GLY A 105 51.38 -2.93 -15.19
C GLY A 105 50.88 -1.77 -14.32
N ARG A 106 49.70 -1.21 -14.60
CA ARG A 106 49.12 -0.14 -13.80
C ARG A 106 48.48 -0.71 -12.54
N GLN A 107 48.51 0.07 -11.45
CA GLN A 107 47.95 -0.35 -10.17
C GLN A 107 46.42 -0.56 -10.26
N ARG A 108 45.93 -1.51 -9.47
CA ARG A 108 44.50 -1.74 -9.28
C ARG A 108 43.89 -0.51 -8.58
N PRO A 109 42.81 0.07 -9.13
CA PRO A 109 42.04 1.09 -8.43
C PRO A 109 41.45 0.52 -7.14
N ASN A 110 41.34 1.34 -6.09
CA ASN A 110 40.69 0.91 -4.85
C ASN A 110 39.17 0.82 -5.03
N ASP A 111 38.60 1.75 -5.81
CA ASP A 111 37.20 1.75 -6.20
C ASP A 111 37.10 1.87 -7.72
N VAL A 112 36.91 0.74 -8.39
CA VAL A 112 36.78 0.67 -9.85
C VAL A 112 35.66 1.58 -10.37
N VAL A 113 34.56 1.71 -9.63
CA VAL A 113 33.39 2.50 -10.05
C VAL A 113 33.69 3.99 -10.03
N ARG A 114 34.46 4.47 -9.05
CA ARG A 114 34.80 5.90 -8.91
C ARG A 114 36.06 6.30 -9.65
N GLU A 115 37.05 5.42 -9.72
CA GLU A 115 38.39 5.75 -10.21
C GLU A 115 38.61 5.34 -11.67
N PHE A 116 37.95 4.29 -12.15
CA PHE A 116 38.18 3.74 -13.50
C PHE A 116 37.03 4.01 -14.47
N LEU A 117 35.78 3.69 -14.10
CA LEU A 117 34.64 3.81 -15.02
C LEU A 117 34.44 5.22 -15.62
N PRO A 118 34.60 6.34 -14.87
CA PRO A 118 34.39 7.68 -15.43
C PRO A 118 35.31 8.05 -16.60
N ALA A 119 36.45 7.36 -16.76
CA ALA A 119 37.36 7.57 -17.88
C ALA A 119 36.83 7.05 -19.23
N TYR A 120 35.81 6.17 -19.20
CA TYR A 120 35.25 5.49 -20.37
C TYR A 120 33.82 5.95 -20.70
N GLY A 121 33.35 7.01 -20.05
CA GLY A 121 32.04 7.61 -20.31
C GLY A 121 31.33 8.03 -19.02
N GLN A 122 30.41 8.98 -19.16
CA GLN A 122 29.52 9.42 -18.08
C GLN A 122 28.17 8.73 -18.26
N ASN A 123 28.06 7.47 -17.84
CA ASN A 123 26.78 6.74 -17.80
C ASN A 123 26.47 6.33 -16.35
N PRO A 124 25.84 7.21 -15.55
CA PRO A 124 25.56 6.96 -14.14
C PRO A 124 24.75 5.69 -13.90
N THR A 125 23.82 5.37 -14.80
CA THR A 125 22.99 4.17 -14.72
C THR A 125 23.83 2.91 -14.86
N LEU A 126 24.67 2.84 -15.90
CA LEU A 126 25.57 1.70 -16.10
C LEU A 126 26.54 1.55 -14.93
N HIS A 127 27.08 2.65 -14.41
CA HIS A 127 28.01 2.61 -13.28
C HIS A 127 27.33 2.09 -12.01
N ALA A 128 26.09 2.51 -11.75
CA ALA A 128 25.31 2.01 -10.61
C ALA A 128 25.01 0.51 -10.73
N VAL A 129 24.66 0.03 -11.93
CA VAL A 129 24.43 -1.39 -12.20
C VAL A 129 25.72 -2.20 -12.00
N ILE A 130 26.85 -1.75 -12.53
CA ILE A 130 28.16 -2.40 -12.31
C ILE A 130 28.49 -2.45 -10.82
N ALA A 131 28.38 -1.33 -10.11
CA ALA A 131 28.67 -1.27 -8.67
C ALA A 131 27.87 -2.31 -7.88
N LYS A 132 26.58 -2.45 -8.20
CA LYS A 132 25.69 -3.41 -7.56
C LYS A 132 26.03 -4.86 -7.91
N ILE A 133 26.35 -5.15 -9.16
CA ILE A 133 26.76 -6.50 -9.58
C ILE A 133 28.08 -6.89 -8.89
N LEU A 134 29.06 -6.00 -8.82
CA LEU A 134 30.32 -6.24 -8.10
C LEU A 134 30.06 -6.50 -6.62
N ALA A 135 29.26 -5.65 -5.96
CA ALA A 135 28.95 -5.81 -4.54
C ALA A 135 28.20 -7.13 -4.23
N ARG A 136 27.28 -7.56 -5.10
CA ARG A 136 26.49 -8.79 -4.90
C ARG A 136 27.22 -10.07 -5.31
N SER A 137 28.07 -10.01 -6.33
CA SER A 137 28.85 -11.16 -6.80
C SER A 137 30.11 -11.39 -5.97
N GLY A 138 30.66 -10.33 -5.35
CA GLY A 138 31.96 -10.37 -4.68
C GLY A 138 33.14 -10.54 -5.63
N LYS A 139 32.93 -10.42 -6.94
CA LYS A 139 33.94 -10.58 -7.98
C LYS A 139 34.53 -9.25 -8.43
N GLU A 140 35.75 -9.29 -8.98
CA GLU A 140 36.33 -8.13 -9.66
C GLU A 140 35.77 -7.94 -11.08
N LEU A 141 35.90 -6.72 -11.62
CA LEU A 141 35.33 -6.35 -12.92
C LEU A 141 35.82 -7.25 -14.07
N ASP A 142 37.07 -7.69 -14.05
CA ASP A 142 37.66 -8.59 -15.05
C ASP A 142 37.34 -10.08 -14.85
N GLU A 143 36.71 -10.44 -13.74
CA GLU A 143 36.28 -11.82 -13.43
C GLU A 143 34.79 -12.05 -13.67
N LEU A 144 34.03 -10.98 -13.90
CA LEU A 144 32.61 -11.08 -14.19
C LEU A 144 32.36 -11.90 -15.46
N THR A 145 31.22 -12.57 -15.48
CA THR A 145 30.68 -13.32 -16.61
C THR A 145 29.23 -12.91 -16.89
N GLN A 146 28.68 -13.35 -18.03
CA GLN A 146 27.26 -13.12 -18.32
C GLN A 146 26.33 -13.79 -17.30
N ASP A 147 26.70 -14.96 -16.76
CA ASP A 147 25.93 -15.63 -15.69
C ASP A 147 25.95 -14.81 -14.39
N ASP A 148 27.06 -14.14 -14.07
CA ASP A 148 27.12 -13.22 -12.92
C ASP A 148 26.19 -12.02 -13.09
N VAL A 149 26.05 -11.51 -14.32
CA VAL A 149 25.06 -10.46 -14.62
C VAL A 149 23.65 -10.99 -14.37
N LEU A 150 23.26 -12.13 -14.96
CA LEU A 150 21.93 -12.73 -14.79
C LEU A 150 21.59 -12.97 -13.31
N ALA A 151 22.56 -13.44 -12.52
CA ALA A 151 22.40 -13.78 -11.12
C ALA A 151 22.35 -12.55 -10.18
N ASN A 152 22.78 -11.36 -10.60
CA ASN A 152 22.92 -10.22 -9.69
C ASN A 152 22.22 -8.94 -10.16
N ILE A 153 21.86 -8.85 -11.44
CA ILE A 153 21.01 -7.77 -11.98
C ILE A 153 19.61 -7.82 -11.35
N SER A 154 18.94 -6.69 -11.15
CA SER A 154 17.57 -6.66 -10.63
C SER A 154 16.51 -6.66 -11.73
N PHE A 155 15.28 -7.04 -11.38
CA PHE A 155 14.16 -7.07 -12.33
C PHE A 155 13.94 -5.74 -13.07
N VAL A 156 14.10 -4.61 -12.38
CA VAL A 156 13.96 -3.27 -12.97
C VAL A 156 15.00 -3.02 -14.06
N GLU A 157 16.24 -3.45 -13.82
CA GLU A 157 17.36 -3.29 -14.77
C GLU A 157 17.19 -4.23 -15.98
N ILE A 158 16.64 -5.44 -15.78
CA ILE A 158 16.32 -6.38 -16.87
C ILE A 158 15.17 -5.84 -17.73
N ALA A 159 14.14 -5.26 -17.11
CA ALA A 159 12.97 -4.71 -17.76
C ALA A 159 13.25 -3.44 -18.59
N GLN A 160 14.41 -2.80 -18.38
CA GLN A 160 14.84 -1.56 -19.04
C GLN A 160 13.79 -0.42 -19.01
N SER A 161 12.81 -0.48 -18.10
CA SER A 161 11.69 0.44 -18.02
C SER A 161 11.21 0.63 -16.59
N ASN A 162 10.69 1.83 -16.32
CA ASN A 162 10.09 2.18 -15.02
C ASN A 162 8.66 1.64 -14.86
N LEU A 163 8.08 1.03 -15.91
CA LEU A 163 6.71 0.53 -15.90
C LEU A 163 6.70 -0.92 -15.41
N PHE A 164 6.68 -1.08 -14.08
CA PHE A 164 6.80 -2.37 -13.39
C PHE A 164 5.84 -3.47 -13.86
N PHE A 165 4.68 -3.12 -14.44
CA PHE A 165 3.61 -4.07 -14.74
C PHE A 165 3.65 -4.64 -16.16
N SER A 166 4.12 -3.90 -17.18
CA SER A 166 4.20 -4.44 -18.54
C SER A 166 5.13 -5.65 -18.61
N GLN A 167 6.12 -5.72 -17.73
CA GLN A 167 7.17 -6.75 -17.71
C GLN A 167 6.93 -7.85 -16.66
N THR A 168 5.69 -8.04 -16.17
CA THR A 168 5.38 -9.06 -15.14
C THR A 168 5.78 -10.47 -15.57
N ALA A 169 5.49 -10.85 -16.82
CA ALA A 169 5.87 -12.15 -17.37
C ALA A 169 7.39 -12.34 -17.39
N LEU A 170 8.15 -11.28 -17.70
CA LEU A 170 9.61 -11.28 -17.69
C LEU A 170 10.17 -11.45 -16.26
N ILE A 171 9.58 -10.77 -15.27
CA ILE A 171 9.96 -10.91 -13.85
C ILE A 171 9.79 -12.35 -13.39
N PHE A 172 8.62 -12.93 -13.68
CA PHE A 172 8.29 -14.29 -13.30
C PHE A 172 9.23 -15.28 -13.97
N LYS A 173 9.50 -15.09 -15.25
CA LYS A 173 10.42 -15.93 -16.01
C LYS A 173 11.84 -15.82 -15.45
N ALA A 174 12.33 -14.62 -15.18
CA ALA A 174 13.66 -14.40 -14.65
C ALA A 174 13.83 -15.00 -13.24
N TYR A 175 12.84 -14.87 -12.36
CA TYR A 175 12.83 -15.55 -11.06
C TYR A 175 12.85 -17.08 -11.23
N HIS A 176 11.96 -17.62 -12.08
CA HIS A 176 11.89 -19.05 -12.35
C HIS A 176 13.19 -19.60 -12.94
N THR A 177 13.82 -18.89 -13.88
CA THR A 177 15.12 -19.27 -14.45
C THR A 177 16.21 -19.31 -13.38
N ARG A 178 16.25 -18.36 -12.45
CA ARG A 178 17.20 -18.38 -11.32
C ARG A 178 16.95 -19.58 -10.42
N GLN A 179 15.70 -19.86 -10.11
CA GLN A 179 15.30 -20.98 -9.27
C GLN A 179 15.70 -22.32 -9.91
N VAL A 180 15.33 -22.57 -11.16
CA VAL A 180 15.66 -23.80 -11.88
C VAL A 180 17.18 -23.99 -12.01
N LYS A 181 17.94 -22.92 -12.29
CA LYS A 181 19.41 -22.99 -12.32
C LYS A 181 19.99 -23.37 -10.95
N ASN A 182 19.43 -22.84 -9.87
CA ASN A 182 19.87 -23.13 -8.50
C ASN A 182 19.57 -24.59 -8.11
N GLU A 183 18.36 -25.07 -8.36
CA GLU A 183 17.92 -26.45 -8.10
C GLU A 183 18.74 -27.46 -8.93
N LEU A 184 19.03 -27.14 -10.19
CA LEU A 184 19.90 -27.97 -11.03
C LEU A 184 21.33 -28.02 -10.50
N ALA A 185 21.86 -26.90 -10.00
CA ALA A 185 23.19 -26.85 -9.42
C ALA A 185 23.28 -27.67 -8.12
N GLU A 186 22.25 -27.60 -7.27
CA GLU A 186 22.11 -28.45 -6.08
C GLU A 186 22.03 -29.95 -6.44
N LEU A 187 21.23 -30.32 -7.45
CA LEU A 187 21.11 -31.70 -7.93
C LEU A 187 22.42 -32.24 -8.51
N ARG A 188 23.20 -31.40 -9.21
CA ARG A 188 24.54 -31.79 -9.70
C ARG A 188 25.49 -32.00 -8.53
N ALA A 189 25.45 -31.13 -7.54
CA ALA A 189 26.25 -31.27 -6.31
C ALA A 189 25.93 -32.59 -5.59
N SER A 190 24.65 -32.93 -5.44
CA SER A 190 24.21 -34.17 -4.77
C SER A 190 24.68 -35.44 -5.50
N LYS A 191 24.92 -35.34 -6.81
CA LYS A 191 25.46 -36.42 -7.66
C LYS A 191 26.99 -36.39 -7.77
N GLY A 192 27.68 -35.48 -7.07
CA GLY A 192 29.13 -35.33 -7.15
C GLY A 192 29.64 -34.81 -8.50
N LEU A 193 28.78 -34.16 -9.29
CA LEU A 193 29.13 -33.59 -10.59
C LEU A 193 29.65 -32.15 -10.42
N PRO A 194 30.55 -31.68 -11.30
CA PRO A 194 30.93 -30.26 -11.35
C PRO A 194 29.69 -29.39 -11.51
N THR A 195 29.60 -28.38 -10.66
CA THR A 195 28.43 -27.54 -10.51
C THR A 195 28.85 -26.11 -10.13
N PRO A 196 28.16 -25.08 -10.64
CA PRO A 196 28.32 -23.73 -10.12
C PRO A 196 27.86 -23.65 -8.65
N PRO A 197 28.22 -22.57 -7.92
CA PRO A 197 27.68 -22.32 -6.59
C PRO A 197 26.15 -22.30 -6.61
N PHE A 198 25.54 -22.90 -5.59
CA PHE A 198 24.10 -22.89 -5.36
C PHE A 198 23.80 -22.36 -3.94
N LEU A 199 22.59 -21.88 -3.77
CA LEU A 199 22.06 -21.35 -2.52
C LEU A 199 21.06 -22.35 -1.93
N SER A 200 21.03 -22.48 -0.61
CA SER A 200 19.91 -23.12 0.07
C SER A 200 18.61 -22.34 -0.17
N ALA A 201 17.45 -22.95 0.10
CA ALA A 201 16.16 -22.27 -0.06
C ALA A 201 16.07 -20.96 0.75
N ALA A 202 16.65 -20.93 1.97
CA ALA A 202 16.69 -19.74 2.81
C ALA A 202 17.58 -18.64 2.21
N GLU A 203 18.80 -18.98 1.77
CA GLU A 203 19.72 -18.04 1.16
C GLU A 203 19.20 -17.53 -0.20
N PHE A 204 18.51 -18.39 -0.97
CA PHE A 204 17.87 -17.98 -2.22
C PHE A 204 16.77 -16.95 -1.96
N SER A 205 15.92 -17.19 -0.97
CA SER A 205 14.85 -16.26 -0.61
C SER A 205 15.39 -14.97 0.01
N GLU A 206 16.49 -15.03 0.77
CA GLU A 206 17.17 -13.83 1.27
C GLU A 206 17.76 -12.99 0.13
N LYS A 207 18.32 -13.64 -0.90
CA LYS A 207 18.93 -12.95 -2.04
C LYS A 207 17.92 -12.40 -3.05
N TYR A 208 16.90 -13.17 -3.41
CA TYR A 208 15.96 -12.87 -4.49
C TYR A 208 14.54 -12.56 -4.01
N GLY A 209 14.28 -12.60 -2.71
CA GLY A 209 12.94 -12.46 -2.14
C GLY A 209 12.09 -13.72 -2.26
N PRO A 210 10.82 -13.66 -1.80
CA PRO A 210 9.86 -14.74 -2.02
C PRO A 210 9.50 -14.86 -3.53
N PRO A 211 8.77 -15.90 -3.96
CA PRO A 211 8.27 -15.94 -5.32
C PRO A 211 7.32 -14.76 -5.64
N PRO A 212 7.49 -14.08 -6.79
CA PRO A 212 6.73 -12.84 -7.07
C PRO A 212 5.22 -13.08 -7.27
N TRP A 213 4.83 -14.28 -7.72
CA TRP A 213 3.42 -14.65 -7.84
C TRP A 213 2.72 -14.80 -6.49
N ASP A 214 3.43 -15.18 -5.43
CA ASP A 214 2.82 -15.33 -4.10
C ASP A 214 2.37 -13.98 -3.55
N LEU A 215 3.16 -12.93 -3.77
CA LEU A 215 2.79 -11.57 -3.37
C LEU A 215 1.59 -11.05 -4.15
N ILE A 216 1.52 -11.33 -5.46
CA ILE A 216 0.33 -10.97 -6.26
C ILE A 216 -0.89 -11.72 -5.72
N ASN A 217 -0.77 -13.02 -5.47
CA ASN A 217 -1.85 -13.84 -4.91
C ASN A 217 -2.29 -13.34 -3.53
N GLU A 218 -1.37 -12.89 -2.68
CA GLU A 218 -1.68 -12.27 -1.39
C GLU A 218 -2.54 -11.01 -1.55
N ILE A 219 -2.16 -10.11 -2.47
CA ILE A 219 -2.89 -8.87 -2.71
C ILE A 219 -4.26 -9.14 -3.34
N LEU A 220 -4.36 -10.07 -4.30
CA LEU A 220 -5.63 -10.49 -4.89
C LEU A 220 -6.55 -11.10 -3.82
N ALA A 221 -6.01 -11.93 -2.93
CA ALA A 221 -6.77 -12.51 -1.82
C ALA A 221 -7.25 -11.45 -0.81
N ARG A 222 -6.40 -10.47 -0.45
CA ARG A 222 -6.79 -9.33 0.40
C ARG A 222 -7.86 -8.46 -0.24
N ALA A 223 -7.91 -8.41 -1.57
CA ALA A 223 -8.95 -7.73 -2.35
C ALA A 223 -10.23 -8.56 -2.50
N GLU A 224 -10.30 -9.77 -1.93
CA GLU A 224 -11.40 -10.72 -2.07
C GLU A 224 -11.69 -11.11 -3.54
N LEU A 225 -10.65 -11.05 -4.39
CA LEU A 225 -10.74 -11.44 -5.79
C LEU A 225 -10.57 -12.96 -5.91
N PRO A 226 -11.37 -13.66 -6.75
CA PRO A 226 -11.31 -15.11 -6.89
C PRO A 226 -10.14 -15.58 -7.77
N TYR A 227 -9.19 -14.70 -8.09
CA TYR A 227 -8.11 -14.96 -9.04
C TYR A 227 -6.84 -15.43 -8.36
N GLU A 228 -6.15 -16.35 -9.01
CA GLU A 228 -4.80 -16.78 -8.66
C GLU A 228 -3.92 -16.82 -9.90
N VAL A 229 -2.66 -16.41 -9.76
CA VAL A 229 -1.71 -16.46 -10.87
C VAL A 229 -1.26 -17.88 -11.16
N ILE A 230 -1.30 -18.26 -12.43
CA ILE A 230 -0.72 -19.51 -12.91
C ILE A 230 0.81 -19.34 -12.92
N ASN A 231 1.46 -19.88 -11.88
CA ASN A 231 2.90 -19.77 -11.71
C ASN A 231 3.68 -20.65 -12.73
N PRO A 232 4.96 -20.32 -13.00
CA PRO A 232 5.76 -21.02 -14.00
C PRO A 232 6.37 -22.36 -13.53
N HIS A 233 6.17 -22.83 -12.30
CA HIS A 233 6.90 -23.99 -11.75
C HIS A 233 6.77 -25.28 -12.58
N LEU A 234 5.58 -25.53 -13.12
CA LEU A 234 5.31 -26.72 -13.95
C LEU A 234 5.53 -26.45 -15.44
N SER A 235 5.86 -25.21 -15.80
CA SER A 235 6.14 -24.83 -17.18
C SER A 235 7.60 -25.09 -17.55
N ASP A 236 7.83 -25.45 -18.80
CA ASP A 236 9.19 -25.61 -19.30
C ASP A 236 9.96 -24.27 -19.24
N PHE A 237 11.12 -24.28 -18.59
CA PHE A 237 11.93 -23.08 -18.43
C PHE A 237 12.54 -22.59 -19.77
N GLU A 238 12.60 -23.42 -20.81
CA GLU A 238 13.06 -23.05 -22.16
C GLU A 238 11.92 -22.55 -23.07
N LEU A 239 10.66 -22.74 -22.68
CA LEU A 239 9.51 -22.26 -23.44
C LEU A 239 9.05 -20.87 -22.99
N PRO A 240 8.30 -20.15 -23.84
CA PRO A 240 7.68 -18.89 -23.46
C PRO A 240 6.76 -19.04 -22.24
N TYR A 241 6.88 -18.13 -21.29
CA TYR A 241 5.93 -18.04 -20.19
C TYR A 241 4.81 -17.09 -20.58
N ARG A 242 3.56 -17.52 -20.38
CA ARG A 242 2.39 -16.67 -20.54
C ARG A 242 1.71 -16.47 -19.20
N LEU A 243 1.71 -15.22 -18.74
CA LEU A 243 1.02 -14.77 -17.55
C LEU A 243 -0.49 -14.91 -17.75
N ARG A 244 -1.08 -15.80 -16.94
CA ARG A 244 -2.50 -16.12 -16.91
C ARG A 244 -2.96 -16.20 -15.46
N LEU A 245 -4.25 -15.99 -15.27
CA LEU A 245 -4.92 -16.14 -13.97
C LEU A 245 -5.93 -17.26 -14.07
N ILE A 246 -6.14 -18.00 -12.99
CA ILE A 246 -7.27 -18.92 -12.85
C ILE A 246 -8.32 -18.29 -11.94
N ASP A 247 -9.57 -18.23 -12.39
CA ASP A 247 -10.72 -17.91 -11.54
C ASP A 247 -11.10 -19.16 -10.75
N ARG A 248 -10.77 -19.20 -9.45
CA ARG A 248 -11.04 -20.35 -8.57
C ARG A 248 -12.54 -20.67 -8.43
N SER A 249 -13.42 -19.70 -8.69
CA SER A 249 -14.87 -19.91 -8.61
C SER A 249 -15.42 -20.64 -9.83
N LYS A 250 -14.79 -20.44 -11.00
CA LYS A 250 -15.25 -21.00 -12.29
C LYS A 250 -14.33 -22.08 -12.86
N GLY A 251 -13.09 -22.17 -12.36
CA GLY A 251 -12.05 -23.04 -12.92
C GLY A 251 -11.62 -22.64 -14.34
N VAL A 252 -11.70 -21.35 -14.68
CA VAL A 252 -11.45 -20.84 -16.04
C VAL A 252 -10.18 -19.99 -16.05
N ASP A 253 -9.37 -20.18 -17.10
CA ASP A 253 -8.20 -19.37 -17.39
C ASP A 253 -8.61 -18.01 -17.97
N ILE A 254 -8.06 -16.95 -17.39
CA ILE A 254 -8.36 -15.56 -17.72
C ILE A 254 -7.06 -14.87 -18.14
N SER A 255 -7.14 -14.01 -19.16
CA SER A 255 -6.02 -13.13 -19.50
C SER A 255 -5.90 -12.00 -18.48
N VAL A 256 -4.68 -11.59 -18.15
CA VAL A 256 -4.46 -10.40 -17.30
C VAL A 256 -5.01 -9.12 -17.93
N ASN A 257 -5.14 -9.08 -19.26
CA ASN A 257 -5.76 -7.96 -19.98
C ASN A 257 -7.30 -7.96 -19.89
N ASP A 258 -7.91 -9.08 -19.49
CA ASP A 258 -9.37 -9.15 -19.23
C ASP A 258 -9.74 -8.61 -17.84
N LEU A 259 -8.74 -8.33 -16.99
CA LEU A 259 -8.96 -7.70 -15.69
C LEU A 259 -9.48 -6.27 -15.82
N SER A 260 -10.33 -5.88 -14.87
CA SER A 260 -10.74 -4.49 -14.72
C SER A 260 -9.52 -3.59 -14.48
N SER A 261 -9.66 -2.30 -14.81
CA SER A 261 -8.61 -1.32 -14.55
C SER A 261 -8.20 -1.26 -13.08
N GLY A 262 -9.13 -1.50 -12.15
CA GLY A 262 -8.82 -1.48 -10.73
C GLY A 262 -8.02 -2.68 -10.25
N GLU A 263 -8.33 -3.87 -10.76
CA GLU A 263 -7.57 -5.10 -10.46
C GLU A 263 -6.14 -5.02 -11.00
N ARG A 264 -5.95 -4.44 -12.19
CA ARG A 264 -4.62 -4.18 -12.76
C ARG A 264 -3.78 -3.23 -11.91
N VAL A 265 -4.40 -2.23 -11.29
CA VAL A 265 -3.71 -1.34 -10.33
C VAL A 265 -3.25 -2.10 -9.09
N LEU A 266 -4.08 -2.97 -8.52
CA LEU A 266 -3.69 -3.77 -7.36
C LEU A 266 -2.54 -4.73 -7.66
N MET A 267 -2.55 -5.37 -8.84
CA MET A 267 -1.42 -6.18 -9.29
C MET A 267 -0.14 -5.36 -9.47
N SER A 268 -0.27 -4.17 -10.08
CA SER A 268 0.86 -3.25 -10.27
C SER A 268 1.46 -2.80 -8.94
N LEU A 269 0.62 -2.54 -7.94
CA LEU A 269 1.04 -2.23 -6.58
C LEU A 269 1.82 -3.40 -5.96
N ALA A 270 1.35 -4.63 -6.11
CA ALA A 270 2.03 -5.84 -5.62
C ALA A 270 3.46 -5.93 -6.19
N LEU A 271 3.63 -5.76 -7.50
CA LEU A 271 4.95 -5.81 -8.13
C LEU A 271 5.85 -4.64 -7.73
N ALA A 272 5.28 -3.45 -7.57
CA ALA A 272 6.03 -2.30 -7.06
C ALA A 272 6.58 -2.61 -5.65
N ILE A 273 5.77 -3.21 -4.77
CA ILE A 273 6.21 -3.68 -3.44
C ILE A 273 7.33 -4.70 -3.57
N TYR A 274 7.16 -5.72 -4.42
CA TYR A 274 8.15 -6.79 -4.59
C TYR A 274 9.54 -6.24 -4.94
N ASN A 275 9.60 -5.31 -5.87
CA ASN A 275 10.85 -4.70 -6.31
C ASN A 275 11.52 -3.87 -5.21
N THR A 276 10.74 -3.29 -4.28
CA THR A 276 11.33 -2.63 -3.09
C THR A 276 11.93 -3.61 -2.08
N GLN A 277 11.60 -4.90 -2.18
CA GLN A 277 12.10 -5.97 -1.30
C GLN A 277 13.32 -6.70 -1.89
N GLU A 278 13.45 -6.82 -3.23
CA GLU A 278 14.46 -7.64 -3.93
C GLU A 278 15.92 -7.09 -3.87
N GLY A 279 16.29 -6.38 -2.81
CA GLY A 279 17.61 -5.78 -2.59
C GLY A 279 18.04 -4.79 -3.68
N GLY A 280 17.13 -4.38 -4.57
CA GLY A 280 17.37 -3.37 -5.59
C GLY A 280 17.67 -2.00 -4.97
N ALA A 281 17.96 -0.99 -5.80
CA ALA A 281 18.05 0.39 -5.33
C ALA A 281 16.64 0.86 -4.94
N LYS A 282 16.22 0.46 -3.74
CA LYS A 282 14.95 0.79 -3.14
C LYS A 282 14.82 2.31 -3.07
N PRO A 283 13.72 2.90 -3.61
CA PRO A 283 13.52 4.31 -3.48
C PRO A 283 13.39 4.68 -2.00
N GLU A 284 13.99 5.78 -1.59
CA GLU A 284 13.76 6.35 -0.26
C GLU A 284 12.43 7.14 -0.24
N LEU A 285 11.93 7.51 -1.43
CA LEU A 285 10.64 8.18 -1.62
C LEU A 285 9.93 7.69 -2.89
N LEU A 286 8.69 7.24 -2.71
CA LEU A 286 7.76 6.87 -3.77
C LEU A 286 6.68 7.95 -3.94
N LEU A 287 6.55 8.46 -5.16
CA LEU A 287 5.55 9.45 -5.55
C LEU A 287 4.52 8.77 -6.46
N LEU A 288 3.25 8.85 -6.11
CA LEU A 288 2.15 8.22 -6.86
C LEU A 288 1.15 9.30 -7.29
N ASP A 289 0.97 9.48 -8.60
CA ASP A 289 0.03 10.46 -9.14
C ASP A 289 -1.31 9.82 -9.47
N GLU A 290 -2.33 10.10 -8.66
CA GLU A 290 -3.70 9.55 -8.75
C GLU A 290 -3.75 8.02 -8.98
N PRO A 291 -3.07 7.22 -8.16
CA PRO A 291 -3.04 5.76 -8.29
C PRO A 291 -4.42 5.11 -8.11
N ASP A 292 -5.35 5.84 -7.51
CA ASP A 292 -6.70 5.43 -7.16
C ASP A 292 -7.77 5.82 -8.20
N ALA A 293 -7.42 6.57 -9.25
CA ALA A 293 -8.37 7.04 -10.25
C ALA A 293 -9.26 5.92 -10.86
N PRO A 294 -8.75 4.71 -11.18
CA PRO A 294 -9.59 3.63 -11.70
C PRO A 294 -10.16 2.70 -10.61
N LEU A 295 -9.91 2.99 -9.32
CA LEU A 295 -10.27 2.10 -8.22
C LEU A 295 -11.70 2.33 -7.73
N HIS A 296 -12.41 1.22 -7.51
CA HIS A 296 -13.61 1.23 -6.68
C HIS A 296 -13.24 1.60 -5.23
N PRO A 297 -14.08 2.32 -4.46
CA PRO A 297 -13.77 2.74 -3.08
C PRO A 297 -13.21 1.65 -2.16
N GLN A 298 -13.69 0.41 -2.29
CA GLN A 298 -13.17 -0.74 -1.54
C GLN A 298 -11.66 -0.98 -1.79
N PHE A 299 -11.21 -0.84 -3.04
CA PHE A 299 -9.82 -1.01 -3.41
C PHE A 299 -8.96 0.19 -3.04
N SER A 300 -9.54 1.39 -2.95
CA SER A 300 -8.82 2.57 -2.40
C SER A 300 -8.36 2.32 -0.97
N LYS A 301 -9.19 1.70 -0.12
CA LYS A 301 -8.79 1.36 1.25
C LYS A 301 -7.63 0.38 1.26
N LEU A 302 -7.72 -0.69 0.46
CA LEU A 302 -6.65 -1.68 0.34
C LEU A 302 -5.34 -1.06 -0.16
N LEU A 303 -5.41 -0.17 -1.16
CA LEU A 303 -4.24 0.56 -1.66
C LEU A 303 -3.56 1.35 -0.53
N ILE A 304 -4.32 2.16 0.20
CA ILE A 304 -3.80 2.99 1.30
C ILE A 304 -3.20 2.14 2.41
N ASP A 305 -3.91 1.09 2.85
CA ASP A 305 -3.43 0.19 3.91
C ASP A 305 -2.14 -0.51 3.49
N THR A 306 -2.07 -0.97 2.22
CA THR A 306 -0.88 -1.63 1.70
C THR A 306 0.32 -0.66 1.59
N LEU A 307 0.10 0.58 1.14
CA LEU A 307 1.15 1.59 1.11
C LEU A 307 1.68 1.91 2.51
N VAL A 308 0.80 2.06 3.49
CA VAL A 308 1.21 2.38 4.87
C VAL A 308 1.89 1.17 5.54
N GLU A 309 1.25 0.00 5.53
CA GLU A 309 1.74 -1.18 6.23
C GLU A 309 3.02 -1.74 5.59
N THR A 310 3.04 -1.84 4.27
CA THR A 310 4.10 -2.57 3.57
C THR A 310 5.22 -1.65 3.09
N ILE A 311 4.89 -0.53 2.43
CA ILE A 311 5.90 0.37 1.87
C ILE A 311 6.48 1.28 2.95
N VAL A 312 5.65 1.94 3.75
CA VAL A 312 6.12 2.88 4.77
C VAL A 312 6.65 2.15 6.00
N ASN A 313 5.87 1.27 6.62
CA ASN A 313 6.24 0.69 7.92
C ASN A 313 7.26 -0.46 7.79
N ARG A 314 7.02 -1.43 6.90
CA ARG A 314 7.94 -2.58 6.72
C ARG A 314 9.15 -2.20 5.88
N ALA A 315 8.94 -1.52 4.76
CA ALA A 315 10.04 -1.14 3.87
C ALA A 315 10.70 0.19 4.31
N GLY A 316 10.09 1.05 5.12
CA GLY A 316 10.75 2.31 5.50
C GLY A 316 10.95 3.27 4.31
N VAL A 317 10.10 3.15 3.29
CA VAL A 317 10.08 4.04 2.13
C VAL A 317 9.04 5.12 2.37
N ASN A 318 9.42 6.39 2.22
CA ASN A 318 8.45 7.47 2.32
C ASN A 318 7.51 7.47 1.10
N VAL A 319 6.25 7.83 1.27
CA VAL A 319 5.24 7.80 0.20
C VAL A 319 4.46 9.11 0.16
N ILE A 320 4.33 9.70 -1.04
CA ILE A 320 3.44 10.83 -1.31
C ILE A 320 2.48 10.43 -2.42
N VAL A 321 1.18 10.52 -2.16
CA VAL A 321 0.11 10.20 -3.10
C VAL A 321 -0.63 11.48 -3.45
N THR A 322 -0.99 11.71 -4.71
CA THR A 322 -2.01 12.72 -5.07
C THR A 322 -3.34 12.02 -5.32
N THR A 323 -4.45 12.69 -4.99
CA THR A 323 -5.77 12.16 -5.29
C THR A 323 -6.81 13.26 -5.47
N HIS A 324 -7.78 12.99 -6.34
CA HIS A 324 -9.02 13.73 -6.50
C HIS A 324 -10.24 12.96 -5.96
N SER A 325 -10.04 11.78 -5.37
CA SER A 325 -11.12 10.91 -4.92
C SER A 325 -11.54 11.20 -3.49
N PRO A 326 -12.81 11.57 -3.24
CA PRO A 326 -13.34 11.71 -1.89
C PRO A 326 -13.24 10.41 -1.08
N SER A 327 -13.39 9.25 -1.71
CA SER A 327 -13.32 7.96 -1.02
C SER A 327 -11.91 7.63 -0.53
N THR A 328 -10.88 7.99 -1.29
CA THR A 328 -9.49 7.76 -0.89
C THR A 328 -9.09 8.64 0.30
N VAL A 329 -9.47 9.92 0.26
CA VAL A 329 -9.22 10.85 1.36
C VAL A 329 -10.02 10.48 2.61
N ALA A 330 -11.25 10.00 2.45
CA ALA A 330 -12.06 9.46 3.53
C ALA A 330 -11.40 8.29 4.28
N MET A 331 -10.69 7.43 3.55
CA MET A 331 -10.06 6.21 4.05
C MET A 331 -8.64 6.42 4.59
N ALA A 332 -8.12 7.64 4.45
CA ALA A 332 -6.77 8.01 4.81
C ALA A 332 -6.55 7.97 6.34
N PRO A 333 -5.34 7.62 6.82
CA PRO A 333 -4.97 7.79 8.21
C PRO A 333 -5.10 9.25 8.68
N ASP A 334 -5.40 9.45 9.96
CA ASP A 334 -5.41 10.79 10.55
C ASP A 334 -4.06 11.51 10.36
N ASN A 335 -4.11 12.83 10.20
CA ASN A 335 -2.92 13.70 10.01
C ASN A 335 -2.05 13.34 8.79
N SER A 336 -2.61 12.66 7.78
CA SER A 336 -1.89 12.31 6.55
C SER A 336 -2.37 13.09 5.32
N VAL A 337 -3.47 13.85 5.41
CA VAL A 337 -4.06 14.58 4.28
C VAL A 337 -3.62 16.04 4.27
N PHE A 338 -3.19 16.51 3.10
CA PHE A 338 -2.73 17.87 2.87
C PHE A 338 -3.44 18.48 1.66
N GLU A 339 -4.05 19.64 1.85
CA GLU A 339 -4.61 20.45 0.78
C GLU A 339 -3.51 21.31 0.14
N VAL A 340 -3.33 21.18 -1.18
CA VAL A 340 -2.47 22.06 -1.96
C VAL A 340 -3.25 23.29 -2.39
N ASP A 341 -2.89 24.44 -1.84
CA ASP A 341 -3.52 25.72 -2.15
C ASP A 341 -3.17 26.20 -3.58
N ARG A 342 -4.13 26.85 -4.25
CA ARG A 342 -3.97 27.27 -5.66
C ARG A 342 -3.01 28.44 -5.82
N GLU A 343 -2.90 29.34 -4.84
CA GLU A 343 -2.09 30.55 -4.95
C GLU A 343 -0.68 30.31 -4.42
N THR A 344 -0.58 29.82 -3.19
CA THR A 344 0.69 29.59 -2.50
C THR A 344 1.40 28.32 -2.95
N LYS A 345 0.67 27.32 -3.48
CA LYS A 345 1.18 25.99 -3.84
C LYS A 345 1.78 25.19 -2.67
N ILE A 346 1.59 25.66 -1.44
CA ILE A 346 2.09 25.00 -0.23
C ILE A 346 1.04 24.01 0.27
N PRO A 347 1.39 22.73 0.48
CA PRO A 347 0.51 21.77 1.12
C PRO A 347 0.25 22.16 2.58
N ARG A 348 -1.02 22.20 3.00
CA ARG A 348 -1.44 22.43 4.39
C ARG A 348 -2.22 21.23 4.91
N MET A 349 -1.87 20.77 6.10
CA MET A 349 -2.58 19.65 6.74
C MET A 349 -4.03 20.04 6.99
N VAL A 350 -4.95 19.14 6.64
CA VAL A 350 -6.40 19.32 6.82
C VAL A 350 -7.01 18.03 7.38
N SER A 351 -8.21 18.14 7.94
CA SER A 351 -8.97 16.95 8.33
C SER A 351 -9.51 16.22 7.10
N ASN A 352 -9.75 14.91 7.22
CA ASN A 352 -10.34 14.11 6.14
C ASN A 352 -11.73 14.67 5.76
N ALA A 353 -12.51 15.12 6.74
CA ALA A 353 -13.83 15.72 6.52
C ALA A 353 -13.74 16.99 5.65
N HIS A 354 -12.87 17.93 6.01
CA HIS A 354 -12.67 19.16 5.23
C HIS A 354 -12.18 18.86 3.81
N ALA A 355 -11.28 17.90 3.67
CA ALA A 355 -10.76 17.52 2.36
C ALA A 355 -11.82 16.86 1.47
N VAL A 356 -12.72 16.06 2.05
CA VAL A 356 -13.90 15.53 1.35
C VAL A 356 -14.82 16.66 0.92
N ASP A 357 -15.13 17.61 1.82
CA ASP A 357 -15.98 18.77 1.51
C ASP A 357 -15.46 19.58 0.31
N ILE A 358 -14.13 19.76 0.21
CA ILE A 358 -13.51 20.43 -0.94
C ILE A 358 -13.68 19.65 -2.23
N LEU A 359 -13.49 18.33 -2.18
CA LEU A 359 -13.58 17.46 -3.35
C LEU A 359 -15.02 17.25 -3.82
N THR A 360 -15.98 17.39 -2.92
CA THR A 360 -17.43 17.31 -3.20
C THR A 360 -18.07 18.68 -3.39
N ALA A 361 -17.27 19.75 -3.46
CA ALA A 361 -17.76 21.10 -3.71
C ALA A 361 -18.55 21.16 -5.03
N GLY A 362 -19.79 21.63 -4.96
CA GLY A 362 -20.76 21.58 -6.06
C GLY A 362 -21.87 20.53 -5.88
N ILE A 363 -21.78 19.70 -4.84
CA ILE A 363 -22.86 18.81 -4.40
C ILE A 363 -23.25 19.17 -2.95
N ASP A 364 -24.03 20.23 -2.80
CA ASP A 364 -24.36 20.85 -1.49
C ASP A 364 -25.13 19.93 -0.53
N PHE A 365 -25.67 18.81 -1.03
CA PHE A 365 -26.49 17.86 -0.25
C PHE A 365 -25.74 16.57 0.13
N LEU A 366 -24.48 16.40 -0.27
CA LEU A 366 -23.73 15.18 0.04
C LEU A 366 -23.14 15.27 1.46
N LYS A 367 -23.88 14.77 2.45
CA LYS A 367 -23.36 14.56 3.81
C LYS A 367 -22.83 13.14 3.95
N ILE A 368 -21.51 13.00 4.06
CA ILE A 368 -20.87 11.74 4.45
C ILE A 368 -20.60 11.82 5.95
N SER A 369 -21.37 11.09 6.75
CA SER A 369 -21.12 10.99 8.20
C SER A 369 -20.02 9.96 8.46
N TYR A 370 -18.87 10.43 8.92
CA TYR A 370 -17.73 9.60 9.36
C TYR A 370 -17.86 9.17 10.81
N GLU A 371 -18.88 9.65 11.51
CA GLU A 371 -19.01 9.41 12.94
C GLU A 371 -19.81 8.14 13.20
N ASN A 372 -19.07 7.09 13.59
CA ASN A 372 -19.64 5.84 14.06
C ASN A 372 -20.26 5.98 15.46
N ARG A 373 -20.07 7.12 16.14
CA ARG A 373 -20.58 7.36 17.49
C ARG A 373 -22.06 7.71 17.46
N LYS A 374 -22.88 6.85 18.04
CA LYS A 374 -24.31 7.11 18.23
C LYS A 374 -24.54 7.57 19.66
N GLN A 375 -25.11 8.76 19.84
CA GLN A 375 -25.51 9.24 21.16
C GLN A 375 -26.86 8.63 21.50
N ILE A 376 -26.93 7.86 22.57
CA ILE A 376 -28.13 7.14 22.98
C ILE A 376 -28.56 7.64 24.35
N PHE A 377 -29.67 8.38 24.39
CA PHE A 377 -30.28 8.83 25.63
C PHE A 377 -31.12 7.71 26.25
N VAL A 378 -30.95 7.50 27.55
CA VAL A 378 -31.64 6.47 28.34
C VAL A 378 -32.25 7.10 29.58
N GLU A 379 -33.24 6.44 30.19
CA GLU A 379 -34.09 7.08 31.19
C GLU A 379 -33.37 7.39 32.48
N SER A 380 -32.35 6.63 32.87
CA SER A 380 -31.68 6.83 34.14
C SER A 380 -30.16 6.69 34.07
N LYS A 381 -29.49 7.25 35.08
CA LYS A 381 -28.07 7.03 35.34
C LYS A 381 -27.70 5.55 35.50
N PHE A 382 -28.62 4.73 36.00
CA PHE A 382 -28.39 3.29 36.13
C PHE A 382 -28.47 2.60 34.78
N ASP A 383 -29.40 3.00 33.91
CA ASP A 383 -29.55 2.46 32.56
C ASP A 383 -28.28 2.73 31.75
N VAL A 384 -27.68 3.92 31.90
CA VAL A 384 -26.38 4.24 31.29
C VAL A 384 -25.36 3.15 31.66
N GLN A 385 -25.26 2.79 32.93
CA GLN A 385 -24.32 1.76 33.40
C GLN A 385 -24.70 0.37 32.88
N TYR A 386 -25.98 0.03 32.88
CA TYR A 386 -26.48 -1.26 32.41
C TYR A 386 -26.19 -1.46 30.93
N PHE A 387 -26.58 -0.52 30.08
CA PHE A 387 -26.34 -0.58 28.65
C PHE A 387 -24.86 -0.53 28.29
N GLN A 388 -24.04 0.27 28.99
CA GLN A 388 -22.59 0.26 28.80
C GLN A 388 -21.99 -1.12 29.09
N ARG A 389 -22.41 -1.79 30.16
CA ARG A 389 -21.94 -3.14 30.51
C ARG A 389 -22.44 -4.19 29.52
N LEU A 390 -23.71 -4.13 29.14
CA LEU A 390 -24.30 -5.03 28.13
C LEU A 390 -23.58 -4.89 26.79
N HIS A 391 -23.32 -3.66 26.34
CA HIS A 391 -22.55 -3.40 25.13
C HIS A 391 -21.14 -3.97 25.25
N GLY A 392 -20.46 -3.75 26.38
CA GLY A 392 -19.13 -4.32 26.63
C GLY A 392 -19.08 -5.86 26.58
N ILE A 393 -20.16 -6.55 26.94
CA ILE A 393 -20.28 -8.01 26.79
C ILE A 393 -20.57 -8.37 25.32
N PHE A 394 -21.49 -7.67 24.68
CA PHE A 394 -21.88 -7.89 23.28
C PHE A 394 -20.70 -7.72 22.31
N SER A 395 -19.91 -6.66 22.50
CA SER A 395 -18.73 -6.33 21.67
C SER A 395 -17.59 -7.35 21.76
N ARG A 396 -17.61 -8.27 22.73
CA ARG A 396 -16.60 -9.35 22.81
C ARG A 396 -16.86 -10.46 21.78
N ARG A 397 -18.11 -10.65 21.38
CA ARG A 397 -18.53 -11.69 20.42
C ARG A 397 -18.90 -11.11 19.06
N HIS A 398 -19.21 -9.82 19.01
CA HIS A 398 -19.62 -9.11 17.79
C HIS A 398 -18.78 -7.86 17.61
N ARG A 399 -18.47 -7.49 16.37
CA ARG A 399 -17.81 -6.21 16.04
C ARG A 399 -18.82 -5.27 15.41
N PRO A 400 -19.60 -4.49 16.21
CA PRO A 400 -20.57 -3.57 15.64
C PRO A 400 -19.87 -2.49 14.82
N THR A 401 -20.51 -2.06 13.72
CA THR A 401 -20.01 -0.99 12.83
C THR A 401 -20.18 0.41 13.42
N TYR A 402 -20.81 0.52 14.60
CA TYR A 402 -21.06 1.76 15.33
C TYR A 402 -20.65 1.63 16.80
N GLN A 403 -20.36 2.76 17.43
CA GLN A 403 -20.01 2.88 18.84
C GLN A 403 -21.11 3.64 19.59
N PRO A 404 -21.96 2.97 20.38
CA PRO A 404 -22.96 3.65 21.18
C PRO A 404 -22.32 4.37 22.37
N ILE A 405 -22.76 5.60 22.63
CA ILE A 405 -22.45 6.38 23.83
C ILE A 405 -23.77 6.61 24.55
N PHE A 406 -23.94 5.94 25.69
CA PHE A 406 -25.13 6.07 26.51
C PHE A 406 -25.03 7.30 27.42
N LEU A 407 -26.08 8.12 27.44
CA LEU A 407 -26.16 9.41 28.14
C LEU A 407 -27.48 9.53 28.89
N GLU A 408 -27.46 10.21 30.03
CA GLU A 408 -28.69 10.69 30.69
C GLU A 408 -29.10 12.05 30.09
N PRO A 409 -30.40 12.35 29.92
CA PRO A 409 -30.87 13.64 29.40
C PRO A 409 -30.39 14.85 30.22
N HIS A 410 -30.34 14.70 31.54
CA HIS A 410 -29.85 15.72 32.48
C HIS A 410 -29.36 15.06 33.76
N SER A 411 -28.51 15.76 34.51
CA SER A 411 -27.93 15.26 35.75
C SER A 411 -28.97 15.28 36.88
N GLY A 412 -29.52 14.11 37.22
CA GLY A 412 -30.54 14.00 38.27
C GLY A 412 -31.50 12.84 38.06
N THR A 413 -32.79 13.09 38.29
CA THR A 413 -33.88 12.15 38.00
C THR A 413 -34.41 12.41 36.60
N SER A 414 -34.05 11.58 35.64
CA SER A 414 -34.60 11.59 34.27
C SER A 414 -35.66 10.50 34.09
N ASN A 415 -36.51 10.66 33.08
CA ASN A 415 -37.56 9.71 32.71
C ASN A 415 -37.71 9.59 31.18
N CYS A 416 -38.62 8.73 30.73
CA CYS A 416 -38.97 8.55 29.32
C CYS A 416 -39.32 9.85 28.58
N THR A 417 -39.99 10.81 29.23
CA THR A 417 -40.39 12.09 28.61
C THR A 417 -39.17 12.96 28.33
N ASP A 418 -38.21 12.99 29.25
CA ASP A 418 -36.94 13.72 29.07
C ASP A 418 -36.12 13.16 27.89
N VAL A 419 -36.08 11.83 27.76
CA VAL A 419 -35.43 11.15 26.62
C VAL A 419 -36.11 11.54 25.30
N ILE A 420 -37.44 11.53 25.26
CA ILE A 420 -38.20 11.90 24.06
C ILE A 420 -37.92 13.36 23.67
N GLU A 421 -37.95 14.29 24.63
CA GLU A 421 -37.75 15.71 24.37
C GLU A 421 -36.34 16.01 23.86
N ILE A 422 -35.29 15.49 24.51
CA ILE A 422 -33.91 15.76 24.12
C ILE A 422 -33.58 15.19 22.74
N VAL A 423 -34.06 13.98 22.44
CA VAL A 423 -33.87 13.34 21.13
C VAL A 423 -34.55 14.15 20.04
N ARG A 424 -35.80 14.57 20.24
CA ARG A 424 -36.54 15.41 19.27
C ARG A 424 -35.83 16.73 19.04
N LYS A 425 -35.37 17.40 20.10
CA LYS A 425 -34.66 18.70 19.99
C LYS A 425 -33.36 18.59 19.22
N LEU A 426 -32.54 17.58 19.53
CA LEU A 426 -31.26 17.36 18.85
C LEU A 426 -31.44 16.94 17.39
N ARG A 427 -32.45 16.11 17.11
CA ARG A 427 -32.82 15.70 15.74
C ARG A 427 -33.33 16.86 14.91
N ALA A 428 -34.22 17.69 15.47
CA ALA A 428 -34.70 18.92 14.82
C ALA A 428 -33.56 19.91 14.53
N SER A 429 -32.48 19.87 15.33
CA SER A 429 -31.26 20.65 15.12
C SER A 429 -30.28 20.02 14.10
N GLY A 430 -30.66 18.90 13.46
CA GLY A 430 -29.87 18.24 12.42
C GLY A 430 -28.88 17.17 12.89
N SER A 431 -29.01 16.68 14.13
CA SER A 431 -28.13 15.61 14.64
C SER A 431 -28.67 14.22 14.28
N ASP A 432 -28.13 13.64 13.19
CA ASP A 432 -28.62 12.37 12.64
C ASP A 432 -28.17 11.11 13.43
N LEU A 433 -27.37 11.28 14.48
CA LEU A 433 -26.75 10.19 15.25
C LEU A 433 -27.31 10.04 16.67
N VAL A 434 -28.38 10.77 16.99
CA VAL A 434 -29.00 10.78 18.33
C VAL A 434 -30.20 9.84 18.39
N PHE A 435 -30.24 8.94 19.37
CA PHE A 435 -31.32 7.99 19.58
C PHE A 435 -31.78 8.03 21.04
N GLY A 436 -33.01 7.59 21.29
CA GLY A 436 -33.53 7.35 22.63
C GLY A 436 -33.84 5.87 22.84
N VAL A 437 -33.60 5.37 24.04
CA VAL A 437 -34.15 4.09 24.50
C VAL A 437 -34.96 4.37 25.75
N ILE A 438 -36.21 3.95 25.73
CA ILE A 438 -37.15 4.07 26.84
C ILE A 438 -37.70 2.68 27.19
N ASP A 439 -38.07 2.47 28.44
CA ASP A 439 -38.76 1.29 28.91
C ASP A 439 -40.18 1.21 28.36
N PHE A 440 -40.80 0.03 28.45
CA PHE A 440 -42.14 -0.16 27.92
C PHE A 440 -43.19 0.49 28.81
N ASP A 441 -42.99 0.46 30.14
CA ASP A 441 -43.93 0.97 31.16
C ASP A 441 -45.40 0.49 31.02
N GLY A 442 -45.66 -0.49 30.16
CA GLY A 442 -47.01 -0.94 29.81
C GLY A 442 -47.70 -0.11 28.72
N VAL A 443 -47.22 1.09 28.40
CA VAL A 443 -47.94 2.07 27.57
C VAL A 443 -47.09 2.74 26.49
N ASN A 444 -45.76 2.69 26.58
CA ASN A 444 -44.89 3.41 25.65
C ASN A 444 -44.87 2.72 24.27
N THR A 445 -44.90 3.52 23.21
CA THR A 445 -44.82 3.06 21.81
C THR A 445 -43.62 3.69 21.11
N GLY A 446 -42.89 2.89 20.33
CA GLY A 446 -41.69 3.37 19.63
C GLY A 446 -41.99 4.40 18.54
N GLU A 447 -41.04 5.31 18.34
CA GLU A 447 -40.99 6.25 17.22
C GLU A 447 -39.70 6.03 16.40
N GLN A 448 -39.55 6.68 15.25
CA GLN A 448 -38.42 6.46 14.31
C GLN A 448 -37.02 6.49 14.94
N HIS A 449 -36.82 7.30 15.99
CA HIS A 449 -35.54 7.45 16.69
C HIS A 449 -35.64 7.18 18.20
N ILE A 450 -36.77 6.64 18.65
CA ILE A 450 -37.06 6.33 20.04
C ILE A 450 -37.46 4.86 20.11
N ILE A 451 -36.59 4.06 20.67
CA ILE A 451 -36.75 2.61 20.75
C ILE A 451 -37.34 2.28 22.10
N VAL A 452 -38.49 1.60 22.11
CA VAL A 452 -39.08 1.06 23.33
C VAL A 452 -38.47 -0.32 23.61
N LEU A 453 -37.83 -0.47 24.75
CA LEU A 453 -37.24 -1.72 25.21
C LEU A 453 -38.35 -2.75 25.42
N GLY A 454 -38.20 -3.93 24.80
CA GLY A 454 -39.08 -5.07 25.01
C GLY A 454 -40.44 -5.02 24.32
N ASN A 455 -40.94 -3.85 23.89
CA ASN A 455 -42.15 -3.66 23.08
C ASN A 455 -43.31 -4.61 23.43
N GLY A 456 -43.80 -4.56 24.68
CA GLY A 456 -44.89 -5.42 25.14
C GLY A 456 -44.49 -6.69 25.88
N THR A 457 -43.20 -7.06 25.90
CA THR A 457 -42.76 -8.33 26.51
C THR A 457 -42.30 -8.23 27.97
N ARG A 458 -41.63 -7.15 28.36
CA ARG A 458 -41.24 -6.86 29.75
C ARG A 458 -41.37 -5.36 30.05
N TYR A 459 -41.48 -5.02 31.32
CA TYR A 459 -41.80 -3.67 31.79
C TYR A 459 -40.60 -2.72 31.70
N SER A 460 -39.46 -3.10 32.29
CA SER A 460 -38.21 -2.32 32.29
C SER A 460 -36.97 -3.15 32.01
N ILE A 461 -35.82 -2.49 31.86
CA ILE A 461 -34.52 -3.16 31.70
C ILE A 461 -34.17 -4.08 32.88
N GLU A 462 -34.53 -3.72 34.10
CA GLU A 462 -34.31 -4.55 35.29
C GLU A 462 -34.98 -5.92 35.15
N ASN A 463 -36.14 -5.99 34.50
CA ASN A 463 -36.79 -7.29 34.31
C ASN A 463 -35.96 -8.22 33.43
N TYR A 464 -35.14 -7.71 32.52
CA TYR A 464 -34.23 -8.54 31.72
C TYR A 464 -32.96 -8.91 32.51
N LEU A 465 -32.41 -7.96 33.26
CA LEU A 465 -31.16 -8.16 34.01
C LEU A 465 -31.34 -9.04 35.23
N LEU A 466 -32.47 -8.87 35.93
CA LEU A 466 -32.84 -9.57 37.16
C LEU A 466 -33.85 -10.70 36.88
N ASP A 467 -33.75 -11.33 35.70
CA ASP A 467 -34.53 -12.53 35.42
C ASP A 467 -34.22 -13.59 36.50
N PRO A 468 -35.24 -14.16 37.17
CA PRO A 468 -35.03 -15.14 38.23
C PRO A 468 -34.14 -16.31 37.80
N LEU A 469 -34.20 -16.75 36.54
CA LEU A 469 -33.33 -17.81 36.02
C LEU A 469 -31.87 -17.37 35.96
N TYR A 470 -31.61 -16.14 35.50
CA TYR A 470 -30.25 -15.59 35.46
C TYR A 470 -29.68 -15.37 36.87
N ILE A 471 -30.51 -14.96 37.82
CA ILE A 471 -30.11 -14.86 39.23
C ILE A 471 -29.77 -16.26 39.77
N CYS A 472 -30.62 -17.26 39.57
CA CYS A 472 -30.35 -18.64 39.98
C CYS A 472 -29.04 -19.17 39.39
N PHE A 473 -28.81 -19.00 38.08
CA PHE A 473 -27.55 -19.42 37.45
C PHE A 473 -26.35 -18.65 37.99
N SER A 474 -26.50 -17.36 38.30
CA SER A 474 -25.45 -16.57 38.91
C SER A 474 -25.11 -17.04 40.32
N LEU A 475 -26.11 -17.38 41.13
CA LEU A 475 -25.93 -17.92 42.49
C LEU A 475 -25.21 -19.27 42.47
N ILE A 476 -25.67 -20.20 41.62
CA ILE A 476 -25.03 -21.52 41.41
C ILE A 476 -23.57 -21.34 40.99
N ARG A 477 -23.29 -20.42 40.06
CA ARG A 477 -21.93 -20.16 39.58
C ARG A 477 -21.00 -19.58 40.66
N HIS A 478 -21.56 -18.91 41.66
CA HIS A 478 -20.80 -18.26 42.74
C HIS A 478 -20.82 -19.05 44.05
N ASP A 479 -21.20 -20.34 44.03
CA ASP A 479 -21.33 -21.22 45.20
C ASP A 479 -22.14 -20.57 46.34
N LYS A 480 -23.26 -19.94 45.99
CA LYS A 480 -24.23 -19.36 46.93
C LYS A 480 -25.59 -19.99 46.83
#